data_AF-A0AA96WUP3-F1
#
_entry.id   AF-A0AA96WUP3-F1
#
_cell.length_a   1.000
_cell.length_b   1.000
_cell.length_c   1.000
_cell.angle_alpha   90.00
_cell.angle_beta   90.00
_cell.angle_gamma   90.00
#
_symmetry.space_group_name_H-M   'P 1'
#
loop_
_entity.id
_entity.type
_entity.pdbx_description
1 polymer ?
#
loop_
_entity_poly.entity_id
_entity_poly.type
_entity_poly.pdbx_seq_one_letter_code
_entity_poly.pdbx_strand_id
1 'polypeptide(L)'
;MSERLEQAISRLKQLPESLLQQVSDFIDVLTDEQVQNTVIDNPDAQLSKAWVQWFEAIDRIEITPTESDSDYQQLLLSKYRQQGLEL
;
A
#
# COMPACT_ATOMS: atom_id res chain seq x y z
N MET A 1 18.57 3.33 -7.12
CA MET A 1 17.95 3.11 -5.79
C MET A 1 16.84 4.15 -5.53
N SER A 2 17.00 5.41 -5.96
CA SER A 2 16.00 6.49 -5.76
C SER A 2 14.66 6.31 -6.49
N GLU A 3 14.63 5.78 -7.72
CA GLU A 3 13.37 5.65 -8.48
C GLU A 3 12.34 4.72 -7.83
N ARG A 4 12.81 3.66 -7.14
CA ARG A 4 11.92 2.74 -6.42
C ARG A 4 11.30 3.40 -5.18
N LEU A 5 12.04 4.29 -4.54
CA LEU A 5 11.54 5.06 -3.38
C LEU A 5 10.47 6.05 -3.84
N GLU A 6 10.71 6.75 -4.95
CA GLU A 6 9.73 7.68 -5.52
C GLU A 6 8.45 6.96 -5.97
N GLN A 7 8.57 5.78 -6.59
CA GLN A 7 7.42 4.95 -6.95
C GLN A 7 6.65 4.48 -5.71
N ALA A 8 7.34 4.04 -4.66
CA ALA A 8 6.70 3.62 -3.41
C ALA A 8 5.95 4.77 -2.74
N ILE A 9 6.55 5.97 -2.69
CA ILE A 9 5.92 7.19 -2.13
C ILE A 9 4.69 7.57 -2.95
N SER A 10 4.78 7.49 -4.29
CA SER A 10 3.66 7.82 -5.17
C SER A 10 2.49 6.86 -4.99
N ARG A 11 2.75 5.56 -4.84
CA ARG A 11 1.73 4.55 -4.54
C ARG A 11 1.13 4.74 -3.15
N LEU A 12 1.94 5.11 -2.15
CA LEU A 12 1.45 5.38 -0.80
C LEU A 12 0.45 6.55 -0.81
N LYS A 13 0.76 7.63 -1.55
CA LYS A 13 -0.12 8.79 -1.69
C LYS A 13 -1.44 8.51 -2.40
N GLN A 14 -1.51 7.43 -3.18
CA GLN A 14 -2.73 7.01 -3.89
C GLN A 14 -3.62 6.06 -3.05
N LEU A 15 -3.16 5.63 -1.87
CA LEU A 15 -3.97 4.81 -0.97
C LEU A 15 -5.06 5.65 -0.29
N PRO A 16 -6.25 5.07 -0.04
CA PRO A 16 -7.29 5.73 0.73
C PRO A 16 -6.88 5.88 2.21
N GLU A 17 -7.44 6.88 2.88
CA GLU A 17 -7.02 7.31 4.22
C GLU A 17 -7.12 6.19 5.28
N SER A 18 -8.11 5.29 5.16
CA SER A 18 -8.23 4.11 6.03
C SER A 18 -7.07 3.12 5.88
N LEU A 19 -6.55 2.95 4.66
CA LEU A 19 -5.40 2.10 4.37
C LEU A 19 -4.09 2.80 4.77
N LEU A 20 -4.00 4.12 4.62
CA LEU A 20 -2.88 4.90 5.13
C LEU A 20 -2.76 4.77 6.65
N GLN A 21 -3.89 4.83 7.36
CA GLN A 21 -3.92 4.63 8.81
C GLN A 21 -3.46 3.22 9.19
N GLN A 22 -3.90 2.20 8.43
CA GLN A 22 -3.50 0.80 8.66
C GLN A 22 -2.01 0.57 8.37
N VAL A 23 -1.46 1.23 7.36
CA VAL A 23 0.00 1.21 7.07
C VAL A 23 0.77 1.92 8.18
N SER A 24 0.29 3.05 8.70
CA SER A 24 0.90 3.75 9.83
C SER A 24 0.92 2.87 11.08
N ASP A 25 -0.22 2.26 11.41
CA ASP A 25 -0.36 1.35 12.57
C ASP A 25 0.59 0.14 12.45
N PHE A 26 0.71 -0.41 11.24
CA PHE A 26 1.66 -1.48 10.95
C PHE A 26 3.13 -1.05 11.08
N ILE A 27 3.47 0.18 10.67
CA ILE A 27 4.83 0.72 10.85
C ILE A 27 5.13 0.94 12.34
N ASP A 28 4.17 1.42 13.13
CA ASP A 28 4.31 1.54 14.59
C ASP A 28 4.57 0.17 15.25
N VAL A 29 3.81 -0.87 14.85
CA VAL A 29 4.04 -2.24 15.32
C VAL A 29 5.43 -2.75 14.94
N LEU A 30 5.87 -2.55 13.70
CA LEU A 30 7.21 -2.93 13.26
C LEU A 30 8.30 -2.18 14.04
N THR A 31 8.06 -0.91 14.38
CA THR A 31 9.03 -0.09 15.11
C THR A 31 9.13 -0.55 16.57
N ASP A 32 7.99 -0.86 17.21
CA ASP A 32 7.95 -1.38 18.57
C ASP A 32 8.57 -2.79 18.65
N GLU A 33 8.27 -3.65 17.69
CA GLU A 33 8.79 -5.03 17.62
C GLU A 33 10.30 -5.06 17.28
N GLN A 34 10.79 -4.13 16.45
CA GLN A 34 12.22 -3.96 16.20
C GLN A 34 12.97 -3.45 17.43
N VAL A 35 12.40 -2.53 18.21
CA VAL A 35 12.99 -2.05 19.47
C VAL A 35 13.12 -3.20 20.49
N GLN A 36 12.15 -4.12 20.53
CA GLN A 36 12.22 -5.31 21.40
C GLN A 36 13.21 -6.38 20.90
N ASN A 37 13.29 -6.59 19.58
CA ASN A 37 14.17 -7.60 18.98
C ASN A 37 15.62 -7.15 18.77
N THR A 38 15.96 -5.87 18.92
CA THR A 38 17.36 -5.39 18.79
C THR A 38 18.28 -5.92 19.91
N VAL A 39 17.72 -6.58 20.95
CA VAL A 39 18.49 -7.31 21.96
C VAL A 39 19.06 -8.64 21.42
N ILE A 40 18.55 -9.19 20.30
CA ILE A 40 18.96 -10.50 19.80
C ILE A 40 19.21 -10.46 18.27
N ASP A 41 20.48 -10.26 17.92
CA ASP A 41 21.16 -10.76 16.72
C ASP A 41 20.51 -10.49 15.33
N ASN A 42 21.01 -9.43 14.67
CA ASN A 42 20.94 -9.15 13.23
C ASN A 42 19.54 -9.11 12.55
N PRO A 43 18.73 -8.06 12.81
CA PRO A 43 17.36 -7.91 12.28
C PRO A 43 17.25 -7.70 10.75
N ASP A 44 18.30 -7.18 10.11
CA ASP A 44 18.29 -6.82 8.68
C ASP A 44 18.05 -8.02 7.75
N ALA A 45 18.60 -9.18 8.09
CA ALA A 45 18.49 -10.39 7.27
C ALA A 45 17.10 -11.04 7.35
N GLN A 46 16.40 -10.92 8.49
CA GLN A 46 15.02 -11.40 8.61
C GLN A 46 14.03 -10.44 7.95
N LEU A 47 14.23 -9.13 8.12
CA LEU A 47 13.34 -8.13 7.55
C LEU A 47 13.37 -8.17 6.01
N SER A 48 14.56 -8.28 5.43
CA SER A 48 14.73 -8.43 3.98
C SER A 48 14.05 -9.69 3.43
N LYS A 49 14.12 -10.81 4.16
CA LYS A 49 13.41 -12.04 3.79
C LYS A 49 11.88 -11.89 3.87
N ALA A 50 11.38 -11.25 4.92
CA ALA A 50 9.95 -10.97 5.08
C ALA A 50 9.41 -10.06 3.97
N TRP A 51 10.17 -9.04 3.58
CA TRP A 51 9.84 -8.15 2.47
C TRP A 51 9.77 -8.87 1.12
N VAL A 52 10.71 -9.78 0.84
CA VAL A 52 10.69 -10.58 -0.39
C VAL A 52 9.45 -11.49 -0.43
N GLN A 53 9.12 -12.13 0.70
CA GLN A 53 7.95 -13.00 0.78
C GLN A 53 6.64 -12.23 0.64
N TRP A 54 6.53 -11.05 1.26
CA TRP A 54 5.37 -10.19 1.10
C TRP A 54 5.21 -9.73 -0.35
N PHE A 55 6.30 -9.37 -1.01
CA PHE A 55 6.27 -8.93 -2.41
C PHE A 55 5.82 -10.05 -3.35
N GLU A 56 6.38 -11.26 -3.20
CA GLU A 56 5.95 -12.43 -3.98
C GLU A 56 4.49 -12.80 -3.71
N ALA A 57 4.00 -12.62 -2.48
CA ALA A 57 2.60 -12.89 -2.15
C ALA A 57 1.67 -11.90 -2.85
N ILE A 58 2.01 -10.61 -2.88
CA ILE A 58 1.23 -9.57 -3.55
C ILE A 58 1.25 -9.73 -5.07
N ASP A 59 2.41 -10.06 -5.66
CA ASP A 59 2.55 -10.26 -7.11
C ASP A 59 1.67 -11.40 -7.64
N ARG A 60 1.45 -12.43 -6.82
CA ARG A 60 0.60 -13.59 -7.12
C ARG A 60 -0.89 -13.34 -6.90
N ILE A 61 -1.29 -12.20 -6.33
CA ILE A 61 -2.70 -11.84 -6.23
C ILE A 61 -3.16 -11.40 -7.62
N GLU A 62 -3.78 -12.33 -8.35
CA GLU A 62 -4.56 -11.99 -9.53
C GLU A 62 -5.72 -11.09 -9.10
N ILE A 63 -5.61 -9.80 -9.40
CA ILE A 63 -6.70 -8.85 -9.24
C ILE A 63 -7.73 -9.21 -10.31
N THR A 64 -8.61 -10.17 -10.01
CA THR A 64 -9.82 -10.35 -10.80
C THR A 64 -10.60 -9.06 -10.71
N PRO A 65 -10.85 -8.35 -11.83
CA PRO A 65 -11.68 -7.16 -11.79
C PRO A 65 -13.06 -7.61 -11.33
N THR A 66 -13.36 -7.34 -10.06
CA THR A 66 -14.69 -7.56 -9.51
C THR A 66 -15.62 -6.69 -10.34
N GLU A 67 -16.65 -7.29 -10.94
CA GLU A 67 -17.59 -6.66 -11.88
C GLU A 67 -18.36 -5.44 -11.30
N SER A 68 -18.02 -5.01 -10.09
CA SER A 68 -18.51 -3.83 -9.38
C SER A 68 -17.71 -2.54 -9.66
N ASP A 69 -16.68 -2.55 -10.52
CA ASP A 69 -16.00 -1.33 -10.98
C ASP A 69 -16.97 -0.38 -11.71
N SER A 70 -18.05 -0.92 -12.29
CA SER A 70 -19.09 -0.13 -12.98
C SER A 70 -19.76 0.91 -12.08
N ASP A 71 -20.18 0.54 -10.86
CA ASP A 71 -20.90 1.47 -9.98
C ASP A 71 -19.98 2.59 -9.45
N TYR A 72 -18.75 2.24 -9.07
CA TYR A 72 -17.78 3.23 -8.62
C TYR A 72 -17.35 4.17 -9.75
N GLN A 73 -17.09 3.64 -10.95
CA GLN A 73 -16.76 4.43 -12.13
C GLN A 73 -17.92 5.34 -12.55
N GLN A 74 -19.17 4.86 -12.53
CA GLN A 74 -20.35 5.68 -12.82
C GLN A 74 -20.56 6.77 -11.77
N LEU A 75 -20.33 6.47 -10.49
CA LEU A 75 -20.37 7.47 -9.42
C LEU A 75 -19.31 8.55 -9.64
N LEU A 76 -18.08 8.15 -9.98
CA LEU A 76 -16.98 9.08 -10.24
C LEU A 76 -17.29 9.97 -11.46
N LEU A 77 -17.71 9.38 -12.58
CA LEU A 77 -18.11 10.12 -13.79
C LEU A 77 -19.25 11.10 -13.51
N SER A 78 -20.22 10.69 -12.69
CA SER A 78 -21.34 11.54 -12.29
C SER A 78 -20.88 12.74 -11.46
N LYS A 79 -19.92 12.55 -10.53
CA LYS A 79 -19.31 13.63 -9.75
C LYS A 79 -18.58 14.63 -10.66
N TYR A 80 -17.77 14.14 -11.60
CA TYR A 80 -17.02 14.99 -12.54
C TYR A 80 -17.94 15.85 -13.41
N ARG A 81 -19.01 15.27 -13.98
CA ARG A 81 -20.02 16.00 -14.74
C ARG A 81 -20.73 17.07 -13.91
N GLN A 82 -21.08 16.75 -12.65
CA GLN A 82 -21.69 17.72 -11.73
C GLN A 82 -20.77 18.89 -11.39
N GLN A 83 -19.46 18.69 -11.43
CA GLN A 83 -18.46 19.71 -11.17
C GLN A 83 -18.07 20.51 -12.42
N GLY A 84 -18.71 20.26 -13.58
CA GLY A 84 -18.39 20.94 -14.84
C GLY A 84 -17.01 20.57 -15.40
N LEU A 85 -16.39 19.52 -14.87
CA LEU A 85 -15.14 18.96 -15.36
C LEU A 85 -15.50 17.90 -16.40
N GLU A 86 -15.85 18.36 -17.60
CA GLU A 86 -15.90 17.47 -18.76
C GLU A 86 -14.47 17.02 -19.08
N LEU A 87 -14.28 15.71 -19.25
CA LEU A 87 -13.03 15.11 -19.72
C LEU A 87 -12.76 15.50 -21.17
#